data_AF-A0A8S3R174-F1
#
_entry.id   AF-A0A8S3R174-F1
#
_cell.length_a   1.000
_cell.length_b   1.000
_cell.length_c   1.000
_cell.angle_alpha   90.00
_cell.angle_beta   90.00
_cell.angle_gamma   90.00
#
_symmetry.space_group_name_H-M   'P 1'
#
loop_
_entity.id
_entity.type
_entity.pdbx_description
1 polymer ?
#
loop_
_entity_poly.entity_id
_entity_poly.type
_entity_poly.pdbx_seq_one_letter_code
_entity_poly.pdbx_strand_id
1 'polypeptide(L)'
;MAMKTVKAISLMRSDEAYGLFWQKVIQNAERKGVAEPCLPRQKRMPARFETGNAVPEYHDTTQAYFRQIYFEAIDHLVNAIEDRFDTPDFAIYANAEQLLIKCVRGEVFEEEFETVTTFYGDDFHKDNLRTQLQMLSVNFECDGNKGEAVFSDITNFFKALSKGERIWLGEVVKVLQLVLVMPATNATSERSFSSLRRMKTYLRSTMTQSRLNNLMVLNVHKEKTDHLNLVAVAREFVFKENRRNIFGQF
;
A
#
# COMPACT_ATOMS: atom_id res chain seq x y z
N MET A 1 -8.20 -1.85 8.80
CA MET A 1 -6.86 -2.18 9.35
C MET A 1 -6.09 -0.94 9.85
N ALA A 2 -6.07 0.18 9.10
CA ALA A 2 -5.31 1.39 9.43
C ALA A 2 -5.67 2.06 10.79
N MET A 3 -6.94 2.07 11.19
CA MET A 3 -7.34 2.68 12.48
C MET A 3 -6.76 1.96 13.70
N LYS A 4 -6.59 0.62 13.65
CA LYS A 4 -5.99 -0.13 14.76
C LYS A 4 -4.50 0.20 14.91
N THR A 5 -3.80 0.36 13.79
CA THR A 5 -2.39 0.75 13.77
C THR A 5 -2.19 2.19 14.23
N VAL A 6 -3.05 3.13 13.81
CA VAL A 6 -3.03 4.51 14.31
C VAL A 6 -3.20 4.51 15.82
N LYS A 7 -4.24 3.84 16.35
CA LYS A 7 -4.46 3.73 17.80
C LYS A 7 -3.24 3.19 18.55
N ALA A 8 -2.60 2.13 18.02
CA ALA A 8 -1.41 1.55 18.63
C ALA A 8 -0.21 2.52 18.64
N ILE A 9 0.00 3.27 17.55
CA ILE A 9 1.08 4.25 17.43
C ILE A 9 0.81 5.48 18.32
N SER A 10 -0.45 5.93 18.39
CA SER A 10 -0.84 7.03 19.28
C SER A 10 -0.63 6.68 20.76
N LEU A 11 -0.80 5.40 21.15
CA LEU A 11 -0.47 4.95 22.52
C LEU A 11 1.04 5.00 22.82
N MET A 12 1.90 4.94 21.80
CA MET A 12 3.35 5.09 21.96
C MET A 12 3.77 6.54 22.19
N ARG A 13 2.85 7.50 22.01
CA ARG A 13 3.03 8.92 22.33
C ARG A 13 2.87 9.18 23.84
N SER A 14 3.58 8.42 24.66
CA SER A 14 3.59 8.57 26.12
C SER A 14 5.02 8.65 26.64
N ASP A 15 5.18 9.31 27.78
CA ASP A 15 6.49 9.42 28.43
C ASP A 15 7.02 8.06 28.90
N GLU A 16 6.12 7.15 29.29
CA GLU A 16 6.46 5.77 29.65
C GLU A 16 7.03 5.00 28.45
N ALA A 17 6.35 5.07 27.29
CA ALA A 17 6.80 4.41 26.07
C ALA A 17 8.15 4.99 25.58
N TYR A 18 8.31 6.31 25.66
CA TYR A 18 9.59 6.97 25.36
C TYR A 18 10.69 6.52 26.31
N GLY A 19 10.41 6.39 27.61
CA GLY A 19 11.37 5.89 28.61
C GLY A 19 11.87 4.48 28.29
N LEU A 20 10.95 3.56 27.95
CA LEU A 20 11.30 2.20 27.53
C LEU A 20 12.10 2.18 26.23
N PHE A 21 11.73 3.02 25.26
CA PHE A 21 12.47 3.19 24.01
C PHE A 21 13.90 3.67 24.27
N TRP A 22 14.07 4.70 25.11
CA TRP A 22 15.35 5.29 25.45
C TRP A 22 16.29 4.28 26.13
N GLN A 23 15.78 3.53 27.11
CA GLN A 23 16.55 2.45 27.76
C GLN A 23 17.05 1.42 26.75
N LYS A 24 16.19 1.01 25.81
CA LYS A 24 16.55 0.06 24.77
C LYS A 24 17.59 0.62 23.79
N VAL A 25 17.55 1.92 23.51
CA VAL A 25 18.57 2.59 22.69
C VAL A 25 19.93 2.57 23.38
N ILE A 26 20.00 2.91 24.67
CA ILE A 26 21.24 2.88 25.46
C ILE A 26 21.82 1.46 25.51
N GLN A 27 21.00 0.47 25.85
CA GLN A 27 21.45 -0.93 25.90
C GLN A 27 22.01 -1.42 24.55
N ASN A 28 21.41 -1.00 23.43
CA ASN A 28 21.91 -1.34 22.11
C ASN A 28 23.19 -0.58 21.73
N ALA A 29 23.37 0.65 22.21
CA ALA A 29 24.58 1.43 22.00
C ALA A 29 25.77 0.78 22.74
N GLU A 30 25.58 0.40 24.00
CA GLU A 30 26.57 -0.36 24.80
C GLU A 30 26.97 -1.66 24.11
N ARG A 31 25.98 -2.44 23.65
CA ARG A 31 26.21 -3.71 22.93
C ARG A 31 27.03 -3.54 21.65
N LYS A 32 26.88 -2.40 20.97
CA LYS A 32 27.57 -2.09 19.72
C LYS A 32 28.87 -1.30 19.93
N GLY A 33 29.22 -0.95 21.17
CA GLY A 33 30.39 -0.13 21.48
C GLY A 33 30.29 1.30 20.93
N VAL A 34 29.09 1.83 20.76
CA VAL A 34 28.85 3.20 20.28
C VAL A 34 28.72 4.13 21.48
N ALA A 35 29.31 5.32 21.40
CA ALA A 35 29.21 6.34 22.43
C ALA A 35 27.75 6.78 22.68
N GLU A 36 27.49 7.25 23.90
CA GLU A 36 26.16 7.73 24.27
C GLU A 36 25.70 8.92 23.42
N PRO A 37 24.38 9.11 23.23
CA PRO A 37 23.85 10.22 22.46
C PRO A 37 24.22 11.57 23.09
N CYS A 38 24.87 12.45 22.32
CA CYS A 38 25.21 13.82 22.73
C CYS A 38 24.28 14.86 22.08
N LEU A 39 24.15 16.03 22.72
CA LEU A 39 23.41 17.15 22.14
C LEU A 39 24.09 17.64 20.86
N PRO A 40 23.32 18.08 19.85
CA PRO A 40 23.88 18.73 18.67
C PRO A 40 24.68 19.96 19.07
N ARG A 41 25.72 20.29 18.29
CA ARG A 41 26.48 21.53 18.47
C ARG A 41 25.52 22.72 18.38
N GLN A 42 25.43 23.48 19.45
CA GLN A 42 24.67 24.73 19.50
C GLN A 42 25.25 25.72 18.48
N LYS A 43 24.41 26.18 17.55
CA LYS A 43 24.77 27.20 16.55
C LYS A 43 24.03 28.48 16.90
N ARG A 44 24.76 29.58 17.00
CA ARG A 44 24.14 30.90 17.03
C ARG A 44 23.56 31.23 15.67
N MET A 45 22.40 31.88 15.67
CA MET A 45 21.81 32.44 14.47
C MET A 45 22.76 33.49 13.87
N PRO A 46 22.98 33.52 12.55
CA PRO A 46 23.73 34.59 11.92
C PRO A 46 23.05 35.95 12.18
N ALA A 47 23.80 36.96 12.64
CA ALA A 47 23.30 38.26 13.09
C ALA A 47 22.34 38.97 12.10
N ARG A 48 22.44 38.68 10.81
CA ARG A 48 21.54 39.20 9.76
C ARG A 48 20.08 38.73 9.88
N PHE A 49 19.80 37.68 10.67
CA PHE A 49 18.48 37.10 10.87
C PHE A 49 17.97 37.22 12.31
N GLU A 50 18.74 37.83 13.23
CA GLU A 50 18.32 38.04 14.61
C GLU A 50 17.29 39.18 14.68
N THR A 51 16.00 38.82 14.68
CA THR A 51 14.91 39.75 15.01
C THR A 51 14.65 39.69 16.52
N GLY A 52 15.38 40.50 17.30
CA GLY A 52 15.17 40.67 18.74
C GLY A 52 16.35 40.23 19.63
N ASN A 53 16.31 40.63 20.91
CA ASN A 53 17.36 40.34 21.92
C ASN A 53 17.10 39.06 22.74
N ALA A 54 16.22 38.17 22.27
CA ALA A 54 15.90 36.95 23.00
C ALA A 54 17.09 35.98 22.96
N VAL A 55 17.45 35.41 24.11
CA VAL A 55 18.48 34.37 24.18
C VAL A 55 17.94 33.11 23.49
N PRO A 56 18.71 32.46 22.60
CA PRO A 56 18.26 31.21 21.98
C PRO A 56 18.05 30.13 23.04
N GLU A 57 16.86 29.53 23.03
CA GLU A 57 16.46 28.46 23.92
C GLU A 57 17.05 27.13 23.42
N TYR A 58 17.74 26.41 24.30
CA TYR A 58 18.33 25.10 24.02
C TYR A 58 17.80 24.08 25.01
N HIS A 59 17.71 22.82 24.59
CA HIS A 59 17.36 21.72 25.49
C HIS A 59 18.50 21.47 26.48
N ASP A 60 18.17 21.39 27.77
CA ASP A 60 19.14 21.16 28.84
C ASP A 60 19.69 19.72 28.85
N THR A 61 18.88 18.74 28.41
CA THR A 61 19.22 17.31 28.47
C THR A 61 19.12 16.65 27.10
N THR A 62 20.05 15.74 26.80
CA THR A 62 20.04 14.88 25.59
C THR A 62 18.71 14.13 25.45
N GLN A 63 18.19 13.61 26.56
CA GLN A 63 16.91 12.92 26.62
C GLN A 63 15.73 13.85 26.26
N ALA A 64 15.73 15.11 26.71
CA ALA A 64 14.66 16.05 26.37
C ALA A 64 14.65 16.40 24.87
N TYR A 65 15.83 16.57 24.28
CA TYR A 65 15.99 16.80 22.84
C TYR A 65 15.44 15.65 22.00
N PHE A 66 15.82 14.41 22.31
CA PHE A 66 15.34 13.24 21.56
C PHE A 66 13.88 12.89 21.84
N ARG A 67 13.34 13.30 23.00
CA ARG A 67 11.90 13.19 23.29
C ARG A 67 11.07 14.01 22.33
N GLN A 68 11.48 15.25 22.04
CA GLN A 68 10.80 16.08 21.05
C GLN A 68 10.77 15.41 19.68
N ILE A 69 11.93 14.95 19.19
CA ILE A 69 12.04 14.26 17.90
C ILE A 69 11.19 12.98 17.87
N TYR A 70 11.16 12.23 18.97
CA TYR A 70 10.35 11.02 19.09
C TYR A 70 8.86 11.31 18.94
N PHE A 71 8.34 12.34 19.61
CA PHE A 71 6.94 12.73 19.46
C PHE A 71 6.64 13.32 18.09
N GLU A 72 7.51 14.18 17.55
CA GLU A 72 7.36 14.69 16.19
C GLU A 72 7.32 13.57 15.16
N ALA A 73 8.16 12.54 15.31
CA ALA A 73 8.16 11.37 14.44
C ALA A 73 6.86 10.56 14.57
N ILE A 74 6.34 10.37 15.78
CA ILE A 74 5.06 9.68 16.00
C ILE A 74 3.91 10.47 15.40
N ASP A 75 3.85 11.77 15.66
CA ASP A 75 2.80 12.66 15.15
C ASP A 75 2.85 12.70 13.60
N HIS A 76 4.05 12.77 13.01
CA HIS A 76 4.22 12.64 11.57
C HIS A 76 3.76 11.28 11.02
N LEU A 77 4.05 10.18 11.72
CA LEU A 77 3.62 8.85 11.29
C LEU A 77 2.10 8.70 11.36
N VAL A 78 1.46 9.21 12.42
CA VAL A 78 0.00 9.20 12.56
C VAL A 78 -0.64 10.00 11.44
N ASN A 79 -0.22 11.26 11.25
CA ASN A 79 -0.76 12.14 10.22
C ASN A 79 -0.55 11.54 8.82
N ALA A 80 0.64 11.00 8.53
CA ALA A 80 0.92 10.39 7.23
C ALA A 80 0.06 9.15 6.95
N ILE A 81 -0.35 8.40 7.99
CA ILE A 81 -1.29 7.29 7.83
C ILE A 81 -2.72 7.83 7.63
N GLU A 82 -3.14 8.80 8.44
CA GLU A 82 -4.47 9.40 8.36
C GLU A 82 -4.69 10.07 7.00
N ASP A 83 -3.84 11.02 6.61
CA ASP A 83 -3.90 11.72 5.31
C ASP A 83 -3.94 10.76 4.13
N ARG A 84 -3.24 9.63 4.24
CA ARG A 84 -3.16 8.65 3.16
C ARG A 84 -4.43 7.83 3.01
N PHE A 85 -5.10 7.49 4.11
CA PHE A 85 -6.33 6.70 4.07
C PHE A 85 -7.59 7.57 4.06
N ASP A 86 -7.47 8.87 4.33
CA ASP A 86 -8.53 9.87 4.22
C ASP A 86 -8.64 10.41 2.77
N THR A 87 -8.82 9.50 1.82
CA THR A 87 -9.12 9.86 0.42
C THR A 87 -10.46 9.26 0.01
N PRO A 88 -11.21 9.93 -0.88
CA PRO A 88 -12.54 9.45 -1.29
C PRO A 88 -12.49 8.06 -1.94
N ASP A 89 -11.40 7.75 -2.64
CA ASP A 89 -11.19 6.44 -3.26
C ASP A 89 -11.07 5.34 -2.18
N PHE A 90 -10.33 5.59 -1.09
CA PHE A 90 -10.23 4.67 0.05
C PHE A 90 -11.56 4.47 0.79
N ALA A 91 -12.41 5.49 0.83
CA ALA A 91 -13.74 5.37 1.43
C ALA A 91 -14.61 4.34 0.71
N ILE A 92 -14.56 4.28 -0.62
CA ILE A 92 -15.31 3.29 -1.41
C ILE A 92 -14.83 1.86 -1.11
N TYR A 93 -13.51 1.65 -0.99
CA TYR A 93 -12.96 0.34 -0.62
C TYR A 93 -13.33 -0.05 0.81
N ALA A 94 -13.29 0.89 1.74
CA ALA A 94 -13.74 0.67 3.11
C ALA A 94 -15.22 0.26 3.12
N ASN A 95 -16.07 0.91 2.32
CA ASN A 95 -17.48 0.55 2.17
C ASN A 95 -17.65 -0.85 1.56
N ALA A 96 -16.84 -1.23 0.58
CA ALA A 96 -16.87 -2.58 -0.01
C ALA A 96 -16.47 -3.68 1.00
N GLU A 97 -15.45 -3.41 1.85
CA GLU A 97 -15.08 -4.30 2.96
C GLU A 97 -16.20 -4.38 4.00
N GLN A 98 -16.74 -3.23 4.41
CA GLN A 98 -17.83 -3.15 5.39
C GLN A 98 -19.11 -3.81 4.89
N LEU A 99 -19.43 -3.71 3.60
CA LEU A 99 -20.57 -4.38 2.97
C LEU A 99 -20.53 -5.88 3.26
N LEU A 100 -19.38 -6.53 3.03
CA LEU A 100 -19.21 -7.96 3.25
C LEU A 100 -19.27 -8.32 4.74
N ILE A 101 -18.64 -7.51 5.61
CA ILE A 101 -18.61 -7.76 7.06
C ILE A 101 -20.01 -7.59 7.67
N LYS A 102 -20.68 -6.48 7.39
CA LYS A 102 -22.05 -6.20 7.87
C LYS A 102 -23.04 -7.23 7.38
N CYS A 103 -22.92 -7.63 6.11
CA CYS A 103 -23.72 -8.72 5.54
C CYS A 103 -23.58 -10.02 6.35
N VAL A 104 -22.35 -10.47 6.62
CA VAL A 104 -22.09 -11.69 7.39
C VAL A 104 -22.57 -11.58 8.84
N ARG A 105 -22.49 -10.40 9.44
CA ARG A 105 -22.97 -10.13 10.80
C ARG A 105 -24.49 -9.99 10.90
N GLY A 106 -25.19 -9.86 9.77
CA GLY A 106 -26.63 -9.57 9.73
C GLY A 106 -26.98 -8.13 10.13
N GLU A 107 -26.03 -7.21 10.02
CA GLU A 107 -26.23 -5.77 10.26
C GLU A 107 -26.84 -5.09 9.02
N VAL A 108 -27.34 -3.86 9.17
CA VAL A 108 -27.86 -3.05 8.06
C VAL A 108 -26.70 -2.56 7.19
N PHE A 109 -26.74 -2.88 5.88
CA PHE A 109 -25.68 -2.59 4.92
C PHE A 109 -26.14 -1.77 3.70
N GLU A 110 -27.34 -1.19 3.73
CA GLU A 110 -27.94 -0.52 2.56
C GLU A 110 -27.13 0.70 2.10
N GLU A 111 -26.55 1.46 3.04
CA GLU A 111 -25.70 2.61 2.71
C GLU A 111 -24.43 2.18 1.96
N GLU A 112 -23.72 1.17 2.47
CA GLU A 112 -22.54 0.62 1.80
C GLU A 112 -22.90 0.02 0.44
N PHE A 113 -24.02 -0.70 0.36
CA PHE A 113 -24.51 -1.28 -0.89
C PHE A 113 -24.77 -0.21 -1.95
N GLU A 114 -25.44 0.88 -1.58
CA GLU A 114 -25.74 1.96 -2.53
C GLU A 114 -24.46 2.67 -2.96
N THR A 115 -23.51 2.91 -2.06
CA THR A 115 -22.23 3.54 -2.42
C THR A 115 -21.41 2.69 -3.40
N VAL A 116 -21.30 1.39 -3.13
CA VAL A 116 -20.54 0.45 -3.98
C VAL A 116 -21.22 0.27 -5.33
N THR A 117 -22.54 0.10 -5.36
CA THR A 117 -23.29 -0.07 -6.62
C THR A 117 -23.45 1.21 -7.42
N THR A 118 -23.27 2.38 -6.81
CA THR A 118 -23.23 3.66 -7.55
C THR A 118 -21.86 3.86 -8.19
N PHE A 119 -20.77 3.54 -7.48
CA PHE A 119 -19.42 3.71 -8.01
C PHE A 119 -19.03 2.64 -9.06
N TYR A 120 -19.39 1.37 -8.81
CA TYR A 120 -19.10 0.24 -9.68
C TYR A 120 -20.35 -0.26 -10.43
N GLY A 121 -21.29 0.63 -10.76
CA GLY A 121 -22.59 0.26 -11.31
C GLY A 121 -22.55 -0.59 -12.58
N ASP A 122 -21.52 -0.43 -13.40
CA ASP A 122 -21.34 -1.20 -14.64
C ASP A 122 -20.76 -2.61 -14.42
N ASP A 123 -20.15 -2.86 -13.26
CA ASP A 123 -19.47 -4.13 -12.94
C ASP A 123 -20.39 -5.16 -12.27
N PHE A 124 -21.51 -4.69 -11.69
CA PHE A 124 -22.39 -5.48 -10.83
C PHE A 124 -23.86 -5.46 -11.28
N HIS A 125 -24.49 -6.63 -11.25
CA HIS A 125 -25.96 -6.72 -11.31
C HIS A 125 -26.54 -6.52 -9.90
N LYS A 126 -27.16 -5.36 -9.66
CA LYS A 126 -27.64 -4.95 -8.32
C LYS A 126 -28.54 -6.00 -7.66
N ASP A 127 -29.53 -6.52 -8.37
CA ASP A 127 -30.49 -7.49 -7.82
C ASP A 127 -29.81 -8.81 -7.46
N ASN A 128 -28.95 -9.34 -8.34
CA ASN A 128 -28.21 -10.58 -8.10
C ASN A 128 -27.24 -10.42 -6.92
N LEU A 129 -26.54 -9.29 -6.84
CA LEU A 129 -25.64 -9.01 -5.72
C LEU A 129 -26.41 -8.98 -4.40
N ARG A 130 -27.56 -8.31 -4.35
CA ARG A 130 -28.40 -8.24 -3.15
C ARG A 130 -28.86 -9.63 -2.70
N THR A 131 -29.34 -10.45 -3.62
CA THR A 131 -29.76 -11.83 -3.31
C THR A 131 -28.58 -12.69 -2.85
N GLN A 132 -27.43 -12.58 -3.50
CA GLN A 132 -26.24 -13.36 -3.14
C GLN A 132 -25.66 -12.94 -1.77
N LEU A 133 -25.73 -11.65 -1.41
CA LEU A 133 -25.37 -11.17 -0.07
C LEU A 133 -26.30 -11.76 0.99
N GLN A 134 -27.62 -11.80 0.73
CA GLN A 134 -28.56 -12.46 1.64
C GLN A 134 -28.31 -13.97 1.76
N MET A 135 -27.95 -14.64 0.67
CA MET A 135 -27.56 -16.05 0.72
C MET A 135 -26.26 -16.25 1.51
N LEU A 136 -25.29 -15.34 1.36
CA LEU A 136 -24.04 -15.38 2.11
C LEU A 136 -24.29 -15.26 3.60
N SER A 137 -25.12 -14.32 4.06
CA SER A 137 -25.35 -14.13 5.50
C SER A 137 -25.96 -15.36 6.17
N VAL A 138 -26.83 -16.09 5.45
CA VAL A 138 -27.46 -17.33 5.92
C VAL A 138 -26.45 -18.48 5.91
N ASN A 139 -25.73 -18.67 4.80
CA ASN A 139 -24.85 -19.83 4.58
C ASN A 139 -23.44 -19.67 5.16
N PHE A 140 -23.09 -18.48 5.67
CA PHE A 140 -21.79 -18.25 6.27
C PHE A 140 -21.67 -18.98 7.61
N GLU A 141 -20.66 -19.83 7.70
CA GLU A 141 -20.27 -20.53 8.92
C GLU A 141 -18.86 -20.08 9.31
N CYS A 142 -18.68 -19.73 10.58
CA CYS A 142 -17.37 -19.47 11.16
C CYS A 142 -17.21 -20.25 12.47
N ASP A 143 -15.96 -20.57 12.84
CA ASP A 143 -15.62 -21.28 14.07
C ASP A 143 -15.92 -20.48 15.36
N GLY A 144 -16.43 -19.24 15.25
CA GLY A 144 -16.70 -18.32 16.35
C GLY A 144 -18.08 -17.67 16.29
N ASN A 145 -18.28 -16.62 17.10
CA ASN A 145 -19.54 -15.87 17.10
C ASN A 145 -19.67 -15.05 15.80
N LYS A 146 -20.78 -15.20 15.06
CA LYS A 146 -21.01 -14.47 13.79
C LYS A 146 -20.84 -12.95 13.93
N GLY A 147 -21.18 -12.38 15.09
CA GLY A 147 -21.05 -10.94 15.38
C GLY A 147 -19.61 -10.40 15.43
N GLU A 148 -18.61 -11.28 15.57
CA GLU A 148 -17.19 -10.87 15.62
C GLU A 148 -16.43 -11.20 14.33
N ALA A 149 -17.11 -11.66 13.28
CA ALA A 149 -16.49 -12.06 12.03
C ALA A 149 -15.58 -10.95 11.47
N VAL A 150 -14.37 -11.35 11.08
CA VAL A 150 -13.36 -10.49 10.47
C VAL A 150 -13.26 -10.83 8.99
N PHE A 151 -12.76 -9.89 8.18
CA PHE A 151 -12.54 -10.10 6.74
C PHE A 151 -11.71 -11.38 6.43
N SER A 152 -10.77 -11.77 7.31
CA SER A 152 -10.03 -13.02 7.17
C SER A 152 -10.92 -14.25 7.14
N ASP A 153 -11.98 -14.27 7.94
CA ASP A 153 -12.90 -15.40 8.06
C ASP A 153 -13.72 -15.55 6.77
N ILE A 154 -14.12 -14.42 6.19
CA ILE A 154 -14.76 -14.36 4.87
C ILE A 154 -13.82 -14.92 3.80
N THR A 155 -12.55 -14.50 3.78
CA THR A 155 -11.60 -15.04 2.80
C THR A 155 -11.35 -16.54 2.98
N ASN A 156 -11.37 -17.04 4.21
CA ASN A 156 -11.18 -18.46 4.51
C ASN A 156 -12.40 -19.29 4.11
N PHE A 157 -13.60 -18.79 4.38
CA PHE A 157 -14.86 -19.38 3.91
C PHE A 157 -14.84 -19.53 2.38
N PHE A 158 -14.56 -18.45 1.65
CA PHE A 158 -14.47 -18.52 0.19
C PHE A 158 -13.32 -19.39 -0.31
N LYS A 159 -12.22 -19.54 0.43
CA LYS A 159 -11.15 -20.49 0.09
C LYS A 159 -11.57 -21.94 0.26
N ALA A 160 -12.39 -22.24 1.27
CA ALA A 160 -12.92 -23.58 1.52
C ALA A 160 -13.94 -24.02 0.47
N LEU A 161 -14.70 -23.08 -0.10
CA LEU A 161 -15.65 -23.35 -1.19
C LEU A 161 -14.95 -23.87 -2.46
N SER A 162 -15.58 -24.85 -3.08
CA SER A 162 -15.22 -25.38 -4.39
C SER A 162 -15.42 -24.34 -5.50
N LYS A 163 -14.83 -24.58 -6.67
CA LYS A 163 -15.00 -23.70 -7.84
C LYS A 163 -16.47 -23.57 -8.26
N GLY A 164 -17.27 -24.64 -8.12
CA GLY A 164 -18.69 -24.63 -8.48
C GLY A 164 -19.52 -23.73 -7.56
N GLU A 165 -19.29 -23.81 -6.25
CA GLU A 165 -19.99 -22.99 -5.25
C GLU A 165 -19.69 -21.50 -5.40
N ARG A 166 -18.45 -21.16 -5.79
CA ARG A 166 -18.07 -19.77 -6.07
C ARG A 166 -18.77 -19.16 -7.28
N ILE A 167 -19.18 -19.97 -8.25
CA ILE A 167 -19.92 -19.48 -9.43
C ILE A 167 -21.31 -19.00 -9.02
N TRP A 168 -21.97 -19.70 -8.09
CA TRP A 168 -23.29 -19.31 -7.58
C TRP A 168 -23.25 -17.98 -6.80
N LEU A 169 -22.13 -17.67 -6.16
CA LEU A 169 -21.86 -16.41 -5.47
C LEU A 169 -21.00 -15.45 -6.31
N GLY A 170 -21.17 -15.47 -7.63
CA GLY A 170 -20.27 -14.78 -8.56
C GLY A 170 -20.14 -13.27 -8.34
N GLU A 171 -21.23 -12.56 -8.00
CA GLU A 171 -21.19 -11.10 -7.76
C GLU A 171 -20.49 -10.79 -6.43
N VAL A 172 -20.75 -11.58 -5.38
CA VAL A 172 -20.05 -11.45 -4.10
C VAL A 172 -18.56 -11.76 -4.24
N VAL A 173 -18.20 -12.76 -5.07
CA VAL A 173 -16.80 -13.07 -5.37
C VAL A 173 -16.12 -11.91 -6.10
N LYS A 174 -16.82 -11.20 -7.00
CA LYS A 174 -16.27 -9.99 -7.63
C LYS A 174 -16.00 -8.89 -6.60
N VAL A 175 -16.93 -8.63 -5.66
CA VAL A 175 -16.72 -7.66 -4.56
C VAL A 175 -15.49 -8.08 -3.74
N LEU A 176 -15.39 -9.36 -3.39
CA LEU A 176 -14.25 -9.89 -2.64
C LEU A 176 -12.93 -9.72 -3.41
N GLN A 177 -12.92 -10.02 -4.72
CA GLN A 177 -11.76 -9.83 -5.58
C GLN A 177 -11.35 -8.36 -5.66
N LEU A 178 -12.32 -7.44 -5.76
CA LEU A 178 -12.07 -6.00 -5.79
C LEU A 178 -11.33 -5.54 -4.54
N VAL A 179 -11.79 -5.98 -3.35
CA VAL A 179 -11.11 -5.68 -2.08
C VAL A 179 -9.71 -6.32 -2.01
N LEU A 180 -9.53 -7.53 -2.54
CA LEU A 180 -8.24 -8.25 -2.48
C LEU A 180 -7.18 -7.77 -3.49
N VAL A 181 -7.61 -7.28 -4.66
CA VAL A 181 -6.72 -6.86 -5.76
C VAL A 181 -6.26 -5.41 -5.58
N MET A 182 -6.96 -4.63 -4.75
CA MET A 182 -6.64 -3.23 -4.53
C MET A 182 -5.22 -3.07 -3.96
N PRO A 183 -4.35 -2.27 -4.62
CA PRO A 183 -3.00 -2.05 -4.14
C PRO A 183 -3.03 -1.15 -2.90
N ALA A 184 -2.91 -1.76 -1.71
CA ALA A 184 -2.76 -1.00 -0.46
C ALA A 184 -1.49 -0.12 -0.43
N THR A 185 -0.54 -0.34 -1.36
CA THR A 185 0.69 0.44 -1.47
C THR A 185 1.04 0.82 -2.89
N ASN A 186 1.62 2.02 -3.03
CA ASN A 186 2.25 2.47 -4.27
C ASN A 186 3.59 1.77 -4.54
N ALA A 187 3.98 0.76 -3.75
CA ALA A 187 5.27 0.10 -3.85
C ALA A 187 5.52 -0.53 -5.24
N THR A 188 4.47 -1.04 -5.90
CA THR A 188 4.53 -1.54 -7.29
C THR A 188 4.84 -0.41 -8.27
N SER A 189 4.18 0.73 -8.12
CA SER A 189 4.43 1.94 -8.90
C SER A 189 5.81 2.52 -8.63
N GLU A 190 6.24 2.62 -7.37
CA GLU A 190 7.58 3.09 -6.98
C GLU A 190 8.70 2.20 -7.53
N ARG A 191 8.55 0.88 -7.48
CA ARG A 191 9.49 -0.06 -8.13
C ARG A 191 9.56 0.17 -9.64
N SER A 192 8.42 0.43 -10.26
CA SER A 192 8.34 0.76 -11.70
C SER A 192 9.02 2.09 -12.00
N PHE A 193 8.81 3.13 -11.20
CA PHE A 193 9.45 4.44 -11.35
C PHE A 193 10.95 4.41 -11.08
N SER A 194 11.40 3.64 -10.09
CA SER A 194 12.82 3.40 -9.84
C SER A 194 13.50 2.71 -11.03
N SER A 195 12.84 1.71 -11.62
CA SER A 195 13.31 1.05 -12.83
C SER A 195 13.29 1.97 -14.05
N LEU A 196 12.25 2.80 -14.18
CA LEU A 196 12.15 3.83 -15.22
C LEU A 196 13.27 4.85 -15.10
N ARG A 197 13.62 5.29 -13.89
CA ARG A 197 14.73 6.22 -13.65
C ARG A 197 16.08 5.62 -14.03
N ARG A 198 16.28 4.32 -13.81
CA ARG A 198 17.49 3.60 -14.27
C ARG A 198 17.56 3.45 -15.79
N MET A 199 16.42 3.23 -16.45
CA MET A 199 16.37 3.09 -17.91
C MET A 199 16.47 4.43 -18.64
N LYS A 200 15.79 5.46 -18.13
CA LYS A 200 15.84 6.84 -18.61
C LYS A 200 17.08 7.53 -18.05
N THR A 201 18.25 7.07 -18.46
CA THR A 201 19.53 7.71 -18.15
C THR A 201 19.63 9.08 -18.82
N TYR A 202 20.26 10.04 -18.15
CA TYR A 202 20.48 11.41 -18.67
C TYR A 202 21.10 11.45 -20.08
N LEU A 203 21.97 10.49 -20.41
CA LEU A 203 22.61 10.36 -21.73
C LEU A 203 21.68 9.87 -22.86
N ARG A 204 20.46 9.42 -22.56
CA ARG A 204 19.45 8.94 -23.54
C ARG A 204 18.36 9.99 -23.76
N SER A 205 18.75 11.25 -23.99
CA SER A 205 17.84 12.39 -24.15
C SER A 205 16.98 12.34 -25.41
N THR A 206 17.35 11.54 -26.42
CA THR A 206 16.63 11.41 -27.71
C THR A 206 15.66 10.22 -27.78
N MET A 207 15.41 9.53 -26.68
CA MET A 207 14.55 8.33 -26.71
C MET A 207 13.07 8.69 -26.78
N THR A 208 12.36 8.14 -27.77
CA THR A 208 10.91 8.33 -27.93
C THR A 208 10.12 7.60 -26.84
N GLN A 209 8.91 8.09 -26.53
CA GLN A 209 8.03 7.48 -25.53
C GLN A 209 7.66 6.04 -25.88
N SER A 210 7.42 5.74 -27.17
CA SER A 210 7.15 4.38 -27.65
C SER A 210 8.30 3.42 -27.32
N ARG A 211 9.54 3.83 -27.60
CA ARG A 211 10.72 3.03 -27.25
C ARG A 211 10.88 2.85 -25.75
N LEU A 212 10.59 3.89 -24.94
CA LEU A 212 10.62 3.80 -23.48
C LEU A 212 9.63 2.76 -22.96
N ASN A 213 8.38 2.84 -23.41
CA ASN A 213 7.33 1.93 -22.98
C ASN A 213 7.68 0.47 -23.34
N ASN A 214 8.14 0.22 -24.57
CA ASN A 214 8.53 -1.13 -25.00
C ASN A 214 9.69 -1.70 -24.16
N LEU A 215 10.74 -0.90 -23.90
CA LEU A 215 11.84 -1.32 -23.05
C LEU A 215 11.39 -1.54 -21.60
N MET A 216 10.44 -0.74 -21.09
CA MET A 216 9.92 -0.89 -19.73
C MET A 216 9.19 -2.20 -19.57
N VAL A 217 8.37 -2.59 -20.55
CA VAL A 217 7.67 -3.89 -20.55
C VAL A 217 8.69 -5.04 -20.51
N LEU A 218 9.74 -4.98 -21.34
CA LEU A 218 10.79 -6.00 -21.35
C LEU A 218 11.55 -6.08 -20.01
N ASN A 219 11.84 -4.94 -19.40
CA ASN A 219 12.57 -4.86 -18.13
C ASN A 219 11.72 -5.29 -16.92
N VAL A 220 10.42 -4.95 -16.90
CA VAL A 220 9.49 -5.38 -15.83
C VAL A 220 9.25 -6.88 -15.90
N HIS A 221 9.13 -7.44 -17.10
CA HIS A 221 8.94 -8.88 -17.33
C HIS A 221 10.23 -9.59 -17.70
N LYS A 222 11.35 -9.20 -17.08
CA LYS A 222 12.68 -9.71 -17.42
C LYS A 222 12.75 -11.25 -17.46
N GLU A 223 12.16 -11.92 -16.46
CA GLU A 223 12.13 -13.40 -16.42
C GLU A 223 11.52 -14.00 -17.69
N LYS A 224 10.38 -13.46 -18.15
CA LYS A 224 9.74 -13.91 -19.40
C LYS A 224 10.57 -13.54 -20.62
N THR A 225 11.17 -12.36 -20.62
CA THR A 225 12.04 -11.87 -21.70
C THR A 225 13.28 -12.74 -21.87
N ASP A 226 13.90 -13.18 -20.77
CA ASP A 226 15.09 -14.01 -20.77
C ASP A 226 14.81 -15.42 -21.36
N HIS A 227 13.55 -15.87 -21.32
CA HIS A 227 13.11 -17.11 -21.97
C HIS A 227 12.77 -16.96 -23.46
N LEU A 228 12.80 -15.75 -24.02
CA LEU A 228 12.50 -15.54 -25.44
C LEU A 228 13.61 -16.09 -26.33
N ASN A 229 13.22 -16.86 -27.35
CA ASN A 229 14.15 -17.30 -28.38
C ASN A 229 14.41 -16.16 -29.37
N LEU A 230 15.57 -15.51 -29.22
CA LEU A 230 15.98 -14.39 -30.08
C LEU A 230 16.01 -14.75 -31.57
N VAL A 231 16.31 -16.00 -31.93
CA VAL A 231 16.32 -16.46 -33.33
C VAL A 231 14.92 -16.51 -33.90
N ALA A 232 13.94 -16.94 -33.10
CA ALA A 232 12.53 -16.95 -33.51
C ALA A 232 12.00 -15.52 -33.69
N VAL A 233 12.32 -14.62 -32.75
CA VAL A 233 11.96 -13.20 -32.83
C VAL A 233 12.60 -12.52 -34.04
N ALA A 234 13.88 -12.79 -34.30
CA ALA A 234 14.59 -12.25 -35.47
C ALA A 234 13.95 -12.74 -36.78
N ARG A 235 13.60 -14.03 -36.87
CA ARG A 235 12.85 -14.56 -38.01
C ARG A 235 11.54 -13.79 -38.19
N GLU A 236 10.68 -13.74 -37.19
CA GLU A 236 9.40 -13.03 -37.28
C GLU A 236 9.55 -11.58 -37.73
N PHE A 237 10.54 -10.86 -37.19
CA PHE A 237 10.86 -9.48 -37.55
C PHE A 237 11.23 -9.33 -39.04
N VAL A 238 11.95 -10.30 -39.61
CA VAL A 238 12.33 -10.31 -41.04
C VAL A 238 11.13 -10.64 -41.93
N PHE A 239 10.27 -11.57 -41.50
CA PHE A 239 9.10 -12.01 -42.26
C PHE A 239 8.02 -10.92 -42.39
N LYS A 240 7.81 -10.11 -41.35
CA LYS A 240 6.66 -9.17 -41.27
C LYS A 240 6.66 -8.03 -42.29
N GLU A 241 7.82 -7.63 -42.81
CA GLU A 241 7.98 -6.48 -43.72
C GLU A 241 8.83 -6.79 -44.96
N ASN A 242 8.90 -8.07 -45.39
CA ASN A 242 9.75 -8.48 -46.52
C ASN A 242 11.22 -8.02 -46.40
N ARG A 243 11.74 -7.91 -45.17
CA ARG A 243 13.11 -7.45 -44.91
C ARG A 243 14.17 -8.51 -45.22
N ARG A 244 13.77 -9.64 -45.82
CA ARG A 244 14.65 -10.75 -46.24
C ARG A 244 15.76 -10.28 -47.18
N ASN A 245 15.48 -9.29 -48.03
CA ASN A 245 16.48 -8.75 -48.95
C ASN A 245 17.63 -8.02 -48.23
N ILE A 246 17.40 -7.52 -47.01
CA ILE A 246 18.37 -6.77 -46.22
C ILE A 246 19.10 -7.69 -45.23
N PHE A 247 18.35 -8.55 -44.54
CA PHE A 247 18.89 -9.35 -43.44
C PHE A 247 19.15 -10.82 -43.81
N GLY A 248 18.77 -11.27 -45.00
CA GLY A 248 18.91 -12.65 -45.43
C GLY A 248 17.90 -13.60 -44.79
N GLN A 249 18.23 -14.90 -44.79
CA GLN A 249 17.46 -15.97 -44.16
C GLN A 249 18.26 -16.50 -42.97
N PHE A 250 17.60 -16.59 -41.81
CA PHE A 250 18.15 -17.10 -40.55
C PHE A 250 17.51 -18.43 -40.17
#